data_AF-A0A269TK00-F1
#
_entry.id   AF-A0A269TK00-F1
#
_cell.length_a   1.000
_cell.length_b   1.000
_cell.length_c   1.000
_cell.angle_alpha   90.00
_cell.angle_beta   90.00
_cell.angle_gamma   90.00
#
_symmetry.space_group_name_H-M   'P 1'
#
loop_
_entity.id
_entity.type
_entity.pdbx_description
1 polymer ?
#
loop_
_entity_poly.entity_id
_entity_poly.type
_entity_poly.pdbx_seq_one_letter_code
_entity_poly.pdbx_strand_id
1 'polypeptide(L)'
;MPKAIFNLLNVTRYTPTDVDLRIEKYNPRTSSWETVASSTSGTSNVEFIRHNITESTSYRAVVKQYSGNKGAQNVKGALAYVVQ
;
A
#
# COMPACT_ATOMS: atom_id res chain seq x y z
N MET A 1 -36.41 -28.83 18.74
CA MET A 1 -36.04 -27.65 17.93
C MET A 1 -34.69 -27.94 17.29
N PRO A 2 -34.51 -27.88 15.96
CA PRO A 2 -33.21 -28.13 15.37
C PRO A 2 -32.29 -26.93 15.66
N LYS A 3 -31.12 -27.23 16.23
CA LYS A 3 -30.07 -26.26 16.53
C LYS A 3 -29.35 -25.97 15.22
N ALA A 4 -29.55 -24.79 14.65
CA ALA A 4 -28.79 -24.37 13.48
C ALA A 4 -27.31 -24.28 13.86
N ILE A 5 -26.49 -25.17 13.32
CA ILE A 5 -25.03 -25.07 13.36
C ILE A 5 -24.66 -24.07 12.27
N PHE A 6 -24.41 -22.82 12.67
CA PHE A 6 -23.75 -21.86 11.79
C PHE A 6 -22.31 -22.31 11.62
N ASN A 7 -22.02 -22.98 10.49
CA ASN A 7 -20.65 -23.14 10.02
C ASN A 7 -20.13 -21.75 9.66
N LEU A 8 -19.37 -21.17 10.59
CA LEU A 8 -18.48 -20.05 10.30
C LEU A 8 -17.42 -20.56 9.33
N LEU A 9 -17.75 -20.53 8.03
CA LEU A 9 -16.75 -20.62 6.97
C LEU A 9 -15.68 -19.60 7.33
N ASN A 10 -14.43 -20.07 7.46
CA ASN A 10 -13.25 -19.29 7.80
C ASN A 10 -13.26 -17.96 7.04
N VAL A 11 -13.77 -16.91 7.69
CA VAL A 11 -13.57 -15.56 7.21
C VAL A 11 -12.08 -15.34 7.43
N THR A 12 -11.29 -15.33 6.37
CA THR A 12 -9.90 -14.87 6.38
C THR A 12 -9.90 -13.37 6.70
N ARG A 13 -10.28 -13.03 7.92
CA ARG A 13 -10.18 -11.68 8.47
C ARG A 13 -8.69 -11.43 8.61
N TYR A 14 -8.19 -10.53 7.78
CA TYR A 14 -6.83 -10.02 7.82
C TYR A 14 -5.76 -11.02 7.34
N THR A 15 -5.30 -10.85 6.10
CA THR A 15 -4.02 -11.38 5.66
C THR A 15 -3.01 -10.23 5.74
N PRO A 16 -2.13 -10.21 6.76
CA PRO A 16 -1.07 -9.21 6.79
C PRO A 16 -0.16 -9.44 5.58
N THR A 17 -0.01 -8.43 4.75
CA THR A 17 1.08 -8.34 3.79
C THR A 17 1.91 -7.14 4.19
N ASP A 18 3.23 -7.24 4.07
CA ASP A 18 4.14 -6.12 4.31
C ASP A 18 4.21 -5.29 3.01
N VAL A 19 3.65 -4.08 3.04
CA VAL A 19 3.73 -3.12 1.94
C VAL A 19 4.35 -1.80 2.42
N ASP A 20 5.19 -1.24 1.57
CA ASP A 20 5.71 0.12 1.69
C ASP A 20 5.05 1.00 0.63
N LEU A 21 4.73 2.23 1.02
CA LEU A 21 4.36 3.30 0.09
C LEU A 21 5.45 4.36 0.11
N ARG A 22 5.85 4.84 -1.07
CA ARG A 22 6.77 5.96 -1.23
C ARG A 22 6.23 6.96 -2.25
N ILE A 23 6.47 8.23 -2.00
CA ILE A 23 6.36 9.28 -3.01
C ILE A 23 7.76 9.62 -3.46
N GLU A 24 7.98 9.55 -4.77
CA GLU A 24 9.25 9.91 -5.39
C GLU A 24 9.07 11.09 -6.34
N LYS A 25 10.06 11.98 -6.33
CA LYS A 25 10.17 13.16 -7.18
C LYS A 25 11.24 12.94 -8.23
N TYR A 26 10.97 13.31 -9.48
CA TYR A 26 11.98 13.24 -10.53
C TYR A 26 12.93 14.44 -10.46
N ASN A 27 14.23 14.15 -10.41
CA ASN A 27 15.29 15.14 -10.54
C ASN A 27 15.86 15.09 -11.98
N PRO A 28 15.57 16.09 -12.82
CA PRO A 28 16.03 16.10 -14.21
C PRO A 28 17.54 16.36 -14.34
N ARG A 29 18.19 16.95 -13.32
CA ARG A 29 19.64 17.23 -13.36
C ARG A 29 20.46 15.94 -13.29
N THR A 30 20.01 15.00 -12.47
CA THR A 30 20.64 13.71 -12.25
C THR A 30 19.95 12.57 -13.00
N SER A 31 18.83 12.87 -13.67
CA SER A 31 17.96 11.88 -14.34
C SER A 31 17.54 10.74 -13.41
N SER A 32 17.27 11.05 -12.14
CA SER A 32 16.97 10.06 -11.09
C SER A 32 15.66 10.37 -10.37
N TRP A 33 15.07 9.33 -9.78
CA TRP A 33 13.95 9.46 -8.86
C TRP A 33 14.45 9.49 -7.42
N GLU A 34 13.97 10.43 -6.63
CA GLU A 34 14.38 10.64 -5.24
C GLU A 34 13.16 10.48 -4.32
N THR A 35 13.28 9.71 -3.25
CA THR A 35 12.20 9.57 -2.26
C THR A 35 12.03 10.87 -1.48
N VAL A 36 10.83 11.44 -1.51
CA VAL A 36 10.46 12.69 -0.81
C VAL A 36 9.48 12.46 0.34
N ALA A 37 8.82 11.30 0.37
CA ALA A 37 8.04 10.84 1.51
C ALA A 37 7.93 9.31 1.49
N SER A 38 7.80 8.68 2.65
CA SER A 38 7.62 7.24 2.79
C SER A 38 6.74 6.90 3.99
N SER A 39 5.95 5.84 3.84
CA SER A 39 5.23 5.17 4.92
C SER A 39 5.57 3.69 4.78
N THR A 40 6.24 3.16 5.80
CA THR A 40 6.82 1.83 5.79
C THR A 40 6.51 1.15 7.11
N SER A 41 6.01 -0.08 7.06
CA SER A 41 5.80 -0.89 8.25
C SER A 41 6.09 -2.35 7.96
N GLY A 42 6.70 -3.07 8.90
CA GLY A 42 7.04 -4.48 8.68
C GLY A 42 5.82 -5.43 8.73
N THR A 43 4.61 -4.92 8.95
CA THR A 43 3.42 -5.75 9.22
C THR A 43 2.10 -5.19 8.70
N SER A 44 2.03 -3.92 8.26
CA SER A 44 0.78 -3.33 7.77
C SER A 44 0.60 -3.61 6.28
N ASN A 45 -0.64 -3.90 5.92
CA ASN A 45 -1.11 -3.97 4.55
C ASN A 45 -1.71 -2.64 4.06
N VAL A 46 -1.68 -1.60 4.90
CA VAL A 46 -2.19 -0.25 4.63
C VAL A 46 -1.11 0.77 5.01
N GLU A 47 -0.79 1.64 4.07
CA GLU A 47 0.16 2.73 4.25
C GLU A 47 -0.50 4.06 3.85
N PHE A 48 -0.12 5.16 4.50
CA PHE A 48 -0.70 6.47 4.26
C PHE A 48 0.38 7.55 4.17
N ILE A 49 0.33 8.35 3.11
CA ILE A 49 1.19 9.52 2.96
C ILE A 49 0.33 10.75 2.63
N ARG A 50 0.60 11.84 3.32
CA ARG A 50 0.23 13.20 2.90
C ARG A 50 1.50 13.95 2.54
N HIS A 51 1.59 14.46 1.32
CA HIS A 51 2.75 15.19 0.83
C HIS A 51 2.31 16.44 0.07
N ASN A 52 2.93 17.58 0.36
CA ASN A 52 2.68 18.83 -0.34
C ASN A 52 3.55 18.91 -1.60
N ILE A 53 2.92 19.04 -2.77
CA ILE A 53 3.62 19.22 -4.05
C ILE A 53 3.89 20.72 -4.23
N THR A 54 5.14 21.13 -4.04
CA THR A 54 5.55 22.55 -4.13
C THR A 54 6.34 22.88 -5.40
N GLU A 55 6.80 21.86 -6.13
CA GLU A 55 7.64 22.02 -7.32
C GLU A 55 6.92 21.51 -8.57
N SER A 56 7.10 22.21 -9.69
CA SER A 56 6.57 21.82 -11.00
C SER A 56 7.46 20.77 -11.67
N THR A 57 7.54 19.58 -11.08
CA THR A 57 8.23 18.40 -11.63
C THR A 57 7.34 17.16 -11.56
N SER A 58 7.80 16.05 -12.12
CA SER A 58 7.08 14.77 -12.09
C SER A 58 7.21 14.12 -10.71
N TYR A 59 6.09 13.59 -10.23
CA TYR A 59 6.02 12.77 -9.02
C TYR A 59 5.44 11.39 -9.36
N ARG A 60 5.79 10.37 -8.58
CA ARG A 60 5.17 9.04 -8.65
C ARG A 60 4.94 8.46 -7.27
N ALA A 61 3.87 7.69 -7.12
CA ALA A 61 3.69 6.81 -5.98
C ALA A 61 4.27 5.42 -6.32
N VAL A 62 5.10 4.88 -5.43
CA VAL A 62 5.69 3.55 -5.55
C VAL A 62 5.15 2.70 -4.40
N VAL A 63 4.45 1.63 -4.75
CA VAL A 63 3.98 0.62 -3.80
C VAL A 63 4.86 -0.61 -3.95
N LYS A 64 5.49 -1.05 -2.87
CA LYS A 64 6.32 -2.26 -2.88
C LYS A 64 5.86 -3.23 -1.79
N GLN A 65 5.54 -4.44 -2.19
CA GLN A 65 5.32 -5.54 -1.28
C GLN A 65 6.67 -6.19 -0.92
N TYR A 66 6.99 -6.30 0.37
CA TYR A 66 8.26 -6.84 0.86
C TYR A 66 8.19 -8.31 1.25
N SER A 67 7.04 -8.77 1.73
CA SER A 67 6.80 -10.19 2.02
C SER A 67 5.60 -10.71 1.23
N GLY A 68 5.67 -11.99 0.85
CA GLY A 68 4.55 -12.67 0.20
C GLY A 68 3.31 -12.66 1.09
N ASN A 69 2.14 -12.71 0.47
CA ASN A 69 0.88 -12.74 1.20
C ASN A 69 0.87 -13.93 2.17
N LYS A 70 0.46 -13.69 3.43
CA LYS A 70 0.28 -14.76 4.44
C LYS A 70 -0.97 -15.63 4.20
N GLY A 71 -1.57 -15.55 3.00
CA GLY A 71 -2.83 -16.19 2.63
C GLY A 71 -3.21 -15.91 1.18
N ALA A 72 -4.17 -16.66 0.65
CA ALA A 72 -4.68 -16.46 -0.71
C ALA A 72 -5.37 -15.10 -0.85
N GLN A 73 -5.07 -14.38 -1.93
CA GLN A 73 -5.62 -13.05 -2.20
C GLN A 73 -6.09 -13.00 -3.67
N ASN A 74 -7.32 -12.53 -3.87
CA ASN A 74 -7.90 -12.35 -5.21
C ASN A 74 -7.57 -10.97 -5.80
N VAL A 75 -6.94 -10.09 -5.01
CA VAL A 75 -6.62 -8.70 -5.37
C VAL A 75 -5.15 -8.45 -5.01
N LYS A 76 -4.39 -7.81 -5.91
CA LYS A 76 -2.98 -7.46 -5.68
C LYS A 76 -2.80 -6.25 -4.75
N GLY A 77 -3.80 -5.38 -4.69
CA GLY A 77 -3.83 -4.15 -3.89
C GLY A 77 -4.68 -3.06 -4.57
N ALA A 78 -4.88 -1.94 -3.89
CA ALA A 78 -5.50 -0.74 -4.46
C ALA A 78 -4.71 0.50 -3.99
N LEU A 79 -4.57 1.49 -4.87
CA LEU A 79 -4.04 2.81 -4.54
C LEU A 79 -5.15 3.83 -4.79
N ALA A 80 -5.58 4.53 -3.74
CA ALA A 80 -6.45 5.68 -3.85
C ALA A 80 -5.63 6.94 -3.60
N TYR A 81 -5.80 7.95 -4.43
CA TYR A 81 -5.12 9.24 -4.29
C TYR A 81 -6.09 10.39 -4.56
N VAL A 82 -5.82 11.51 -3.91
CA VAL A 82 -6.52 12.79 -4.13
C VAL A 82 -5.45 13.85 -4.34
N VAL A 83 -5.56 14.58 -5.44
CA VAL A 83 -4.76 15.79 -5.70
C VAL A 83 -5.68 16.98 -5.49
N GLN A 84 -5.26 17.92 -4.64
CA GLN A 84 -5.99 19.14 -4.32
C GLN A 84 -5.20 20.35 -4.80
#